data_AF-A0A2W4W222-F1
#
_entry.id   AF-A0A2W4W222-F1
#
_cell.length_a   1.000
_cell.length_b   1.000
_cell.length_c   1.000
_cell.angle_alpha   90.00
_cell.angle_beta   90.00
_cell.angle_gamma   90.00
#
_symmetry.space_group_name_H-M   'P 1'
#
loop_
_entity.id
_entity.type
_entity.pdbx_description
1 polymer ?
#
loop_
_entity_poly.entity_id
_entity_poly.type
_entity_poly.pdbx_seq_one_letter_code
_entity_poly.pdbx_strand_id
1 'polypeptide(L)'
;MGTLIFFLVMGTMLVVWPQVFSPISKQKHRERLQNLRSGGAENFFEERRSLETYRPESGPLVWRRVLGAMMIVVAVTLLVLPRLTDGG
;
A
#
# COMPACT_ATOMS: atom_id res chain seq x y z
N MET A 1 24.18 -2.58 -9.66
CA MET A 1 23.94 -3.35 -8.42
C MET A 1 22.94 -2.66 -7.49
N GLY A 2 23.21 -1.43 -7.01
CA GLY A 2 22.33 -0.76 -6.03
C GLY A 2 20.87 -0.55 -6.48
N THR A 3 20.64 -0.26 -7.75
CA THR A 3 19.29 -0.09 -8.32
C THR A 3 18.45 -1.37 -8.32
N LEU A 4 19.06 -2.53 -8.57
CA LEU A 4 18.38 -3.84 -8.55
C LEU A 4 18.00 -4.25 -7.12
N ILE A 5 18.90 -4.02 -6.17
CA ILE A 5 18.65 -4.26 -4.74
C ILE A 5 17.49 -3.38 -4.28
N PHE A 6 17.46 -2.11 -4.70
CA PHE A 6 16.36 -1.20 -4.41
C PHE A 6 15.01 -1.72 -4.93
N PHE A 7 14.93 -2.17 -6.20
CA PHE A 7 13.70 -2.75 -6.74
C PHE A 7 13.25 -4.01 -6.00
N LEU A 8 14.19 -4.85 -5.58
CA LEU A 8 13.90 -6.07 -4.84
C LEU A 8 13.33 -5.75 -3.45
N VAL A 9 14.00 -4.87 -2.70
CA VAL A 9 13.53 -4.42 -1.37
C VAL A 9 12.18 -3.73 -1.48
N MET A 10 12.03 -2.82 -2.45
CA MET A 10 10.80 -2.04 -2.61
C MET A 10 9.63 -2.89 -3.12
N GLY A 11 9.88 -3.83 -4.04
CA GLY A 11 8.90 -4.80 -4.50
C GLY A 11 8.43 -5.72 -3.37
N THR A 12 9.36 -6.23 -2.55
CA THR A 12 9.03 -7.09 -1.40
C THR A 12 8.20 -6.35 -0.36
N MET A 13 8.56 -5.10 -0.07
CA MET A 13 7.84 -4.25 0.87
C MET A 13 6.42 -3.92 0.39
N LEU A 14 6.19 -3.74 -0.91
CA LEU A 14 4.85 -3.56 -1.47
C LEU A 14 3.98 -4.84 -1.44
N VAL A 15 4.59 -6.01 -1.52
CA VAL A 15 3.87 -7.30 -1.44
C VAL A 15 3.49 -7.63 0.00
N VAL A 16 4.44 -7.49 0.94
CA VAL A 16 4.26 -7.86 2.36
C VAL A 16 3.51 -6.76 3.12
N TRP A 17 3.81 -5.49 2.85
CA TRP A 17 3.26 -4.33 3.55
C TRP A 17 2.62 -3.28 2.62
N PRO A 18 1.65 -3.68 1.76
CA PRO A 18 0.94 -2.71 0.90
C PRO A 18 0.15 -1.66 1.71
N GLN A 19 -0.13 -2.00 2.97
CA GLN A 19 -0.83 -1.17 3.95
C GLN A 19 0.00 0.01 4.48
N VAL A 20 1.35 -0.08 4.45
CA VAL A 20 2.21 1.04 4.91
C VAL A 20 2.09 2.23 3.95
N PHE A 21 1.78 1.97 2.69
CA PHE A 21 1.48 2.99 1.70
C PHE A 21 0.01 3.40 1.68
N SER A 22 -0.84 2.85 2.57
CA SER A 22 -2.25 3.22 2.65
C SER A 22 -2.36 4.74 2.89
N PRO A 23 -3.25 5.45 2.19
CA PRO A 23 -3.32 6.89 2.31
C PRO A 23 -3.62 7.29 3.77
N ILE A 24 -2.89 8.28 4.28
CA ILE A 24 -3.01 8.85 5.63
C ILE A 24 -4.46 9.24 5.94
N SER A 25 -5.23 9.63 4.92
CA SER A 25 -6.66 9.94 5.04
C SER A 25 -7.51 8.78 5.58
N LYS A 26 -7.18 7.53 5.25
CA LYS A 26 -7.89 6.35 5.77
C LYS A 26 -7.61 6.12 7.24
N GLN A 27 -6.36 6.32 7.64
CA GLN A 27 -5.97 6.19 9.04
C GLN A 27 -6.69 7.25 9.88
N LYS A 28 -6.63 8.52 9.44
CA LYS A 28 -7.36 9.63 10.09
C LYS A 28 -8.87 9.40 10.14
N HIS A 29 -9.46 8.89 9.06
CA HIS A 29 -10.89 8.57 9.02
C HIS A 29 -11.25 7.48 10.03
N ARG A 30 -10.45 6.41 10.11
CA ARG A 30 -10.65 5.32 11.07
C ARG A 30 -10.49 5.80 12.51
N GLU A 31 -9.45 6.57 12.79
CA GLU A 31 -9.20 7.18 14.10
C GLU A 31 -10.34 8.11 14.51
N ARG A 32 -10.84 8.96 13.59
CA ARG A 32 -11.97 9.85 13.87
C ARG A 32 -13.25 9.07 14.16
N LEU A 33 -13.55 8.06 13.35
CA LEU A 33 -14.73 7.20 13.57
C LEU A 33 -14.65 6.46 14.91
N GLN A 34 -13.45 5.99 15.29
CA GLN A 34 -13.22 5.35 16.58
C GLN A 34 -13.41 6.32 17.74
N ASN A 35 -12.90 7.54 17.63
CA ASN A 35 -13.08 8.59 18.63
C ASN A 35 -14.58 8.91 18.86
N LEU A 36 -15.36 9.04 17.79
CA LEU A 36 -16.81 9.25 17.88
C LEU A 36 -17.53 8.06 18.53
N ARG A 37 -17.08 6.82 18.29
CA ARG A 37 -17.65 5.61 18.93
C ARG A 37 -17.33 5.51 20.42
N SER A 38 -16.19 6.04 20.86
CA SER A 38 -15.83 6.11 22.28
C SER A 38 -16.47 7.29 23.02
N GLY A 39 -17.39 8.03 22.39
CA GLY A 39 -18.07 9.19 22.99
C GLY A 39 -17.34 10.52 22.78
N GLY A 40 -16.42 10.59 21.82
CA GLY A 40 -15.78 11.85 21.42
C GLY A 40 -16.78 12.84 20.83
N ALA A 41 -16.54 14.14 21.05
CA ALA A 41 -17.42 15.20 20.58
C ALA A 41 -17.47 15.27 19.05
N GLU A 42 -18.69 15.43 18.51
CA GLU A 42 -18.91 15.74 17.11
C GLU A 42 -18.52 17.20 16.82
N ASN A 43 -17.85 17.43 15.70
CA ASN A 43 -17.51 18.77 15.22
C ASN A 43 -18.71 19.44 14.53
N PHE A 44 -19.60 18.65 13.95
CA PHE A 44 -20.82 19.11 13.29
C PHE A 44 -21.93 18.07 13.40
N PHE A 45 -23.17 18.53 13.27
CA PHE A 45 -24.37 17.69 13.35
C PHE A 45 -24.32 16.58 12.29
N GLU A 46 -24.50 15.32 12.71
CA GLU A 46 -24.42 14.13 11.85
C GLU A 46 -23.01 13.82 11.30
N GLU A 47 -21.93 14.29 11.94
CA GLU A 47 -20.56 13.93 11.53
C GLU A 47 -20.37 12.42 11.42
N ARG A 48 -20.86 11.66 12.42
CA ARG A 48 -20.78 10.20 12.40
C ARG A 48 -21.47 9.60 11.16
N ARG A 49 -22.67 10.10 10.83
CA ARG A 49 -23.43 9.61 9.66
C ARG A 49 -22.71 9.93 8.37
N SER A 50 -22.15 11.14 8.25
CA SER A 50 -21.39 11.56 7.08
C SER A 50 -20.14 10.68 6.86
N LEU A 51 -19.42 10.34 7.94
CA LEU A 51 -18.24 9.47 7.88
C LEU A 51 -18.61 8.03 7.53
N GLU A 52 -19.76 7.54 7.99
CA GLU A 52 -20.23 6.21 7.64
C GLU A 52 -20.70 6.13 6.18
N THR A 53 -21.34 7.19 5.66
CA THR A 53 -21.80 7.29 4.26
C THR A 53 -20.65 7.47 3.28
N TYR A 54 -19.72 8.38 3.57
CA TYR A 54 -18.59 8.72 2.69
C TYR A 54 -17.30 8.07 3.17
N ARG A 55 -17.23 6.74 3.05
CA ARG A 55 -15.99 6.02 3.32
C ARG A 55 -14.95 6.33 2.23
N PRO A 56 -13.69 6.64 2.61
CA PRO A 56 -12.64 6.84 1.64
C PRO A 56 -12.46 5.58 0.81
N GLU A 57 -12.48 5.71 -0.52
CA GLU A 57 -12.37 4.58 -1.43
C GLU A 57 -11.13 3.75 -1.11
N SER A 58 -11.34 2.46 -0.89
CA SER A 58 -10.24 1.52 -0.75
C SER A 58 -9.69 1.22 -2.13
N GLY A 59 -8.83 2.10 -2.65
CA GLY A 59 -8.03 1.79 -3.83
C GLY A 59 -7.43 0.38 -3.70
N PRO A 60 -7.51 -0.46 -4.75
CA PRO A 60 -7.40 -1.90 -4.62
C PRO A 60 -6.03 -2.29 -4.06
N LEU A 61 -6.00 -2.82 -2.83
CA LEU A 61 -4.80 -3.41 -2.22
C LEU A 61 -4.19 -4.48 -3.13
N VAL A 62 -5.04 -5.16 -3.90
CA VAL A 62 -4.67 -6.14 -4.94
C VAL A 62 -3.76 -5.50 -5.99
N TRP A 63 -4.08 -4.30 -6.49
CA TRP A 63 -3.29 -3.62 -7.52
C TRP A 63 -1.87 -3.31 -7.04
N ARG A 64 -1.72 -2.91 -5.77
CA ARG A 64 -0.42 -2.63 -5.17
C ARG A 64 0.43 -3.88 -5.01
N ARG A 65 -0.20 -5.02 -4.65
CA ARG A 65 0.48 -6.32 -4.61
C ARG A 65 0.91 -6.79 -6.00
N VAL A 66 0.06 -6.59 -7.02
CA VAL A 66 0.38 -6.91 -8.41
C VAL A 66 1.57 -6.09 -8.90
N LEU A 67 1.58 -4.77 -8.66
CA LEU A 67 2.72 -3.91 -8.99
C LEU A 67 4.01 -4.35 -8.27
N GLY A 68 3.93 -4.67 -6.98
CA GLY A 68 5.07 -5.19 -6.22
C GLY A 68 5.61 -6.51 -6.78
N ALA A 69 4.72 -7.45 -7.12
CA ALA A 69 5.08 -8.71 -7.75
C ALA A 69 5.75 -8.50 -9.11
N MET A 70 5.23 -7.60 -9.95
CA MET A 70 5.84 -7.26 -11.24
C MET A 70 7.25 -6.70 -11.07
N MET A 71 7.48 -5.81 -10.09
CA MET A 71 8.83 -5.28 -9.83
C MET A 71 9.83 -6.38 -9.41
N ILE A 72 9.40 -7.35 -8.60
CA ILE A 72 10.24 -8.48 -8.20
C ILE A 72 10.60 -9.33 -9.43
N VAL A 73 9.62 -9.65 -10.27
CA VAL A 73 9.84 -10.42 -11.49
C VAL A 73 10.84 -9.72 -12.40
N VAL A 74 10.68 -8.42 -12.65
CA VAL A 74 11.62 -7.65 -13.47
C VAL A 74 13.02 -7.64 -12.86
N ALA A 75 13.16 -7.46 -11.54
CA ALA A 75 14.45 -7.47 -10.85
C ALA A 75 15.15 -8.83 -10.94
N VAL A 76 14.41 -9.93 -10.77
CA VAL A 76 14.94 -11.28 -10.90
C VAL A 76 15.35 -11.55 -12.35
N THR A 77 14.51 -11.22 -13.33
CA THR A 77 14.85 -11.40 -14.74
C THR A 77 16.11 -10.62 -15.10
N LEU A 78 16.25 -9.36 -14.70
CA LEU A 78 17.46 -8.56 -14.98
C LEU A 78 18.72 -9.07 -14.28
N LEU A 79 18.61 -9.81 -13.17
CA LEU A 79 19.75 -10.44 -12.49
C LEU A 79 20.13 -11.79 -13.11
N VAL A 80 19.15 -12.55 -13.59
CA VAL A 80 19.32 -13.92 -14.08
C VAL A 80 19.65 -13.94 -15.58
N LEU A 81 19.07 -13.04 -16.38
CA LEU A 81 19.29 -12.99 -17.83
C LEU A 81 20.77 -12.82 -18.22
N PRO A 82 21.55 -11.90 -17.61
CA PRO A 82 22.97 -11.73 -17.91
C PRO A 82 23.80 -12.97 -17.54
N ARG A 83 23.43 -13.65 -16.44
CA ARG A 83 24.08 -14.88 -15.98
C ARG A 83 23.86 -16.05 -16.93
N LEU A 84 22.74 -16.06 -17.65
CA LEU A 84 22.42 -17.06 -18.66
C LEU A 84 23.07 -16.74 -20.01
N THR A 85 23.24 -15.46 -20.35
CA THR A 85 23.87 -15.05 -21.61
C THR A 85 25.39 -15.07 -21.56
N ASP A 86 26.00 -14.81 -20.39
CA ASP A 86 27.47 -14.83 -20.21
C ASP A 86 28.02 -16.23 -19.92
N GLY A 87 27.15 -17.23 -19.79
CA GLY A 87 27.49 -18.64 -19.54
C GLY A 87 27.45 -19.54 -20.79
N GLY A 88 27.49 -18.95 -21.99
CA GLY A 88 27.50 -19.64 -23.29
C GLY A 88 28.82 -19.48 -24.04
#